data_AF-A0A5J5IHL5-F1
#
_entry.id   AF-A0A5J5IHL5-F1
#
_cell.length_a   1.000
_cell.length_b   1.000
_cell.length_c   1.000
_cell.angle_alpha   90.00
_cell.angle_beta   90.00
_cell.angle_gamma   90.00
#
_symmetry.space_group_name_H-M   'P 1'
#
loop_
_entity.id
_entity.type
_entity.pdbx_description
1 polymer ?
#
loop_
_entity_poly.entity_id
_entity_poly.type
_entity_poly.pdbx_seq_one_letter_code
_entity_poly.pdbx_strand_id
1 'polypeptide(L)'
;MDTDYTIKKLREQRLKVNQNDTEVWLKTTYSFLEEYFKSYSPRAGNFHELIYDFATKKIFGFKPGEIAIIKNQAIQYLDENIQYLEEQLEKERKDSIQKVALAKQYKEQQARTETNKPMAIPQTQPEIIIKMKTQLPFGIAPAFFWTVFAGLISAAFILGQSIGSSKFDREKSDYYEDLKVLRQDTVNLNRTILLKDSIVLQKDSIIKNKQDSLIQMDKILTGFSLLLSNQQTK
;
A
#
# COMPACT_ATOMS: atom_id res chain seq x y z
N MET A 1 -4.64 -0.45 9.90
CA MET A 1 -3.89 -0.79 8.68
C MET A 1 -4.60 -0.14 7.50
N ASP A 2 -3.89 0.62 6.68
CA ASP A 2 -4.45 1.34 5.53
C ASP A 2 -4.62 0.39 4.34
N THR A 3 -5.71 0.54 3.59
CA THR A 3 -6.04 -0.27 2.41
C THR A 3 -5.00 -0.05 1.31
N ASP A 4 -4.58 1.20 1.07
CA ASP A 4 -3.55 1.53 0.08
C ASP A 4 -2.19 0.91 0.44
N TYR A 5 -1.81 0.98 1.73
CA TYR A 5 -0.59 0.34 2.23
C TYR A 5 -0.60 -1.18 2.02
N THR A 6 -1.74 -1.82 2.30
CA THR A 6 -1.90 -3.27 2.16
C THR A 6 -1.81 -3.69 0.70
N ILE A 7 -2.51 -2.99 -0.21
CA ILE A 7 -2.40 -3.22 -1.66
C ILE A 7 -0.95 -3.12 -2.12
N LYS A 8 -0.22 -2.08 -1.68
CA LYS A 8 1.20 -1.89 -2.02
C LYS A 8 2.05 -3.07 -1.57
N LYS A 9 1.93 -3.52 -0.31
CA LYS A 9 2.71 -4.65 0.22
C LYS A 9 2.37 -5.97 -0.49
N LEU A 10 1.09 -6.22 -0.81
CA LEU A 10 0.70 -7.42 -1.57
C LEU A 10 1.27 -7.41 -2.99
N ARG A 11 1.27 -6.25 -3.68
CA ARG A 11 1.92 -6.10 -4.99
C ARG A 11 3.43 -6.33 -4.93
N GLU A 12 4.09 -5.85 -3.88
CA GLU A 12 5.51 -6.12 -3.65
C GLU A 12 5.77 -7.62 -3.45
N GLN A 13 4.94 -8.32 -2.67
CA GLN A 13 5.07 -9.77 -2.49
C GLN A 13 4.85 -10.54 -3.79
N ARG A 14 3.88 -10.13 -4.61
CA ARG A 14 3.64 -10.72 -5.94
C ARG A 14 4.90 -10.69 -6.82
N LEU A 15 5.65 -9.60 -6.81
CA LEU A 15 6.89 -9.46 -7.58
C LEU A 15 8.05 -10.30 -7.01
N LYS A 16 8.02 -10.59 -5.71
CA LYS A 16 9.10 -11.28 -4.99
C LYS A 16 8.95 -12.82 -4.93
N VAL A 17 7.94 -13.39 -5.58
CA VAL A 17 7.60 -14.83 -5.52
C VAL A 17 8.75 -15.80 -5.85
N ASN A 18 9.73 -15.36 -6.64
CA ASN A 18 10.89 -16.18 -7.04
C ASN A 18 12.20 -15.76 -6.38
N GLN A 19 12.20 -14.72 -5.54
CA GLN A 19 13.43 -14.17 -4.97
C GLN A 19 13.79 -14.79 -3.61
N ASN A 20 12.78 -15.28 -2.88
CA ASN A 20 12.95 -15.82 -1.54
C ASN A 20 12.64 -17.32 -1.49
N ASP A 21 13.03 -17.95 -0.38
CA ASP A 21 12.52 -19.26 -0.03
C ASP A 21 10.97 -19.26 -0.05
N THR A 22 10.39 -20.32 -0.63
CA THR A 22 8.94 -20.36 -0.90
C THR A 22 8.13 -20.37 0.39
N GLU A 23 8.62 -21.06 1.42
CA GLU A 23 7.94 -21.13 2.71
C GLU A 23 7.97 -19.78 3.42
N VAL A 24 9.14 -19.13 3.40
CA VAL A 24 9.31 -17.79 3.97
C VAL A 24 8.39 -16.80 3.25
N TRP A 25 8.40 -16.81 1.92
CA TRP A 25 7.56 -15.93 1.12
C TRP A 25 6.06 -16.14 1.40
N LEU A 26 5.60 -17.40 1.47
CA LEU A 26 4.20 -17.71 1.80
C LEU A 26 3.84 -17.18 3.20
N LYS A 27 4.65 -17.45 4.22
CA LYS A 27 4.39 -16.99 5.60
C LYS A 27 4.38 -15.47 5.72
N THR A 28 5.35 -14.81 5.10
CA THR A 28 5.40 -13.34 5.07
C THR A 28 4.16 -12.76 4.37
N THR A 29 3.76 -13.34 3.24
CA THR A 29 2.54 -12.91 2.53
C THR A 29 1.28 -13.11 3.39
N TYR A 30 1.15 -14.26 4.05
CA TYR A 30 0.04 -14.53 4.96
C TYR A 30 -0.03 -13.53 6.11
N SER A 31 1.10 -13.12 6.69
CA SER A 31 1.07 -12.15 7.81
C SER A 31 0.40 -10.83 7.42
N PHE A 32 0.58 -10.34 6.19
CA PHE A 32 -0.10 -9.13 5.71
C PHE A 32 -1.59 -9.36 5.51
N LEU A 33 -1.97 -10.52 4.95
CA LEU A 33 -3.37 -10.88 4.73
C LEU A 33 -4.12 -11.09 6.04
N GLU A 34 -3.52 -11.79 7.00
CA GLU A 34 -4.07 -12.02 8.34
C GLU A 34 -4.21 -10.70 9.11
N GLU A 35 -3.25 -9.80 9.00
CA GLU A 35 -3.31 -8.52 9.69
C GLU A 35 -4.49 -7.66 9.20
N TYR A 36 -4.67 -7.60 7.88
CA TYR A 36 -5.74 -6.82 7.25
C TYR A 36 -7.10 -7.51 7.38
N PHE A 37 -7.24 -8.74 6.88
CA PHE A 37 -8.52 -9.44 6.78
C PHE A 37 -8.92 -10.16 8.07
N LYS A 38 -7.99 -10.38 9.01
CA LYS A 38 -8.11 -11.27 10.18
C LYS A 38 -8.12 -12.74 9.80
N SER A 39 -7.63 -13.57 10.72
CA SER A 39 -7.46 -15.01 10.53
C SER A 39 -8.76 -15.76 10.24
N TYR A 40 -9.90 -15.24 10.70
CA TYR A 40 -11.22 -15.83 10.46
C TYR A 40 -11.81 -15.49 9.08
N SER A 41 -11.19 -14.58 8.32
CA SER A 41 -11.68 -14.25 6.98
C SER A 41 -11.32 -15.36 5.99
N PRO A 42 -12.24 -15.76 5.09
CA PRO A 42 -11.93 -16.71 4.02
C PRO A 42 -10.71 -16.31 3.19
N ARG A 43 -10.46 -15.00 3.03
CA ARG A 43 -9.32 -14.47 2.27
C ARG A 43 -7.97 -14.80 2.91
N ALA A 44 -7.89 -14.74 4.24
CA ALA A 44 -6.70 -15.15 4.98
C ALA A 44 -6.65 -16.68 5.14
N GLY A 45 -7.80 -17.31 5.41
CA GLY A 45 -7.95 -18.75 5.58
C GLY A 45 -7.48 -19.55 4.37
N ASN A 46 -7.92 -19.20 3.17
CA ASN A 46 -7.51 -19.88 1.93
C ASN A 46 -5.99 -19.84 1.72
N PHE A 47 -5.34 -18.72 2.10
CA PHE A 47 -3.89 -18.60 2.01
C PHE A 47 -3.18 -19.40 3.11
N HIS A 48 -3.78 -19.48 4.30
CA HIS A 48 -3.29 -20.31 5.40
C HIS A 48 -3.30 -21.80 5.05
N GLU A 49 -4.39 -22.28 4.43
CA GLU A 49 -4.50 -23.65 3.94
C GLU A 49 -3.39 -23.98 2.94
N LEU A 50 -3.06 -23.04 2.05
CA LEU A 50 -1.96 -23.21 1.10
C LEU A 50 -0.59 -23.36 1.78
N ILE A 51 -0.36 -22.65 2.90
CA ILE A 51 0.85 -22.83 3.71
C ILE A 51 0.88 -24.22 4.34
N TYR A 52 -0.27 -24.69 4.84
CA TYR A 52 -0.39 -26.02 5.44
C TYR A 52 -0.12 -27.12 4.41
N ASP A 53 -0.67 -26.99 3.20
CA ASP A 53 -0.42 -27.89 2.07
C ASP A 53 1.06 -27.91 1.69
N PHE A 54 1.70 -26.73 1.64
CA PHE A 54 3.13 -26.64 1.37
C PHE A 54 3.96 -27.34 2.45
N ALA A 55 3.66 -27.09 3.73
CA ALA A 55 4.38 -27.70 4.85
C ALA A 55 4.21 -29.24 4.86
N THR A 56 3.00 -29.72 4.57
CA THR A 56 2.69 -31.14 4.46
C THR A 56 3.49 -31.78 3.33
N LYS A 57 3.48 -31.20 2.13
CA LYS A 57 4.25 -31.69 0.98
C LYS A 57 5.76 -31.62 1.20
N LYS A 58 6.25 -30.64 1.96
CA LYS A 58 7.66 -30.57 2.35
C LYS A 58 8.11 -31.78 3.17
N ILE A 59 7.24 -32.33 4.03
CA ILE A 59 7.52 -33.52 4.83
C ILE A 59 7.54 -34.79 3.97
N PHE A 60 6.57 -34.93 3.06
CA PHE A 60 6.44 -36.12 2.21
C PHE A 60 7.30 -36.10 0.93
N GLY A 61 7.91 -34.95 0.63
CA GLY A 61 8.68 -34.70 -0.59
C GLY A 61 7.81 -34.13 -1.71
N PHE A 62 8.36 -33.15 -2.43
CA PHE A 62 7.71 -32.54 -3.58
C PHE A 62 7.91 -33.37 -4.85
N LYS A 63 6.84 -33.55 -5.61
CA LYS A 63 6.96 -34.01 -7.01
C LYS A 63 7.48 -32.87 -7.89
N PRO A 64 8.12 -33.18 -9.04
CA PRO A 64 8.54 -32.17 -9.99
C PRO A 64 7.38 -31.24 -10.38
N GLY A 65 7.59 -29.92 -10.28
CA GLY A 65 6.60 -28.90 -10.64
C GLY A 65 5.58 -28.53 -9.56
N GLU A 66 5.46 -29.27 -8.45
CA GLU A 66 4.47 -28.97 -7.41
C GLU A 66 4.71 -27.63 -6.71
N ILE A 67 5.97 -27.25 -6.51
CA ILE A 67 6.33 -25.94 -5.94
C ILE A 67 5.82 -24.81 -6.86
N ALA A 68 5.93 -24.97 -8.17
CA ALA A 68 5.43 -23.99 -9.13
C ALA A 68 3.90 -23.91 -9.11
N ILE A 69 3.21 -25.05 -8.96
CA ILE A 69 1.75 -25.09 -8.82
C ILE A 69 1.30 -24.32 -7.57
N ILE A 70 1.94 -24.57 -6.42
CA ILE A 70 1.62 -23.87 -5.16
C ILE A 70 1.89 -22.37 -5.30
N LYS A 71 3.01 -21.98 -5.90
CA LYS A 71 3.31 -20.56 -6.16
C LYS A 71 2.26 -19.90 -7.05
N ASN A 72 1.83 -20.58 -8.11
CA ASN A 72 0.80 -20.06 -9.00
C ASN A 72 -0.56 -19.88 -8.29
N GLN A 73 -0.95 -20.84 -7.44
CA GLN A 73 -2.14 -20.72 -6.60
C GLN A 73 -2.02 -19.54 -5.60
N ALA A 74 -0.86 -19.39 -4.97
CA ALA A 74 -0.60 -18.26 -4.07
C ALA A 74 -0.69 -16.91 -4.79
N ILE A 75 -0.14 -16.81 -6.00
CA ILE A 75 -0.23 -15.61 -6.85
C ILE A 75 -1.69 -15.32 -7.21
N GLN A 76 -2.47 -16.35 -7.57
CA GLN A 76 -3.88 -16.17 -7.88
C GLN A 76 -4.64 -15.59 -6.67
N TYR A 77 -4.45 -16.15 -5.47
CA TYR A 77 -5.08 -15.61 -4.26
C TYR A 77 -4.60 -14.20 -3.93
N LEU A 78 -3.34 -13.87 -4.18
CA LEU A 78 -2.82 -12.52 -4.05
C LEU A 78 -3.55 -11.55 -4.99
N ASP A 79 -3.71 -11.93 -6.26
CA ASP A 79 -4.36 -11.10 -7.28
C ASP A 79 -5.85 -10.87 -6.95
N GLU A 80 -6.57 -11.92 -6.55
CA GLU A 80 -7.96 -11.84 -6.11
C GLU A 80 -8.15 -10.94 -4.87
N ASN A 81 -7.17 -10.92 -3.96
CA ASN A 81 -7.19 -10.06 -2.79
C ASN A 81 -6.85 -8.62 -3.14
N ILE A 82 -5.86 -8.38 -3.99
CA ILE A 82 -5.52 -7.04 -4.49
C ILE A 82 -6.72 -6.41 -5.18
N GLN A 83 -7.36 -7.15 -6.10
CA GLN A 83 -8.55 -6.68 -6.82
C GLN A 83 -9.67 -6.30 -5.85
N TYR A 84 -9.96 -7.14 -4.85
CA TYR A 84 -11.00 -6.85 -3.87
C TYR A 84 -10.74 -5.56 -3.09
N LEU A 85 -9.49 -5.33 -2.69
CA LEU A 85 -9.10 -4.12 -1.96
C LEU A 85 -9.21 -2.86 -2.83
N GLU A 86 -8.85 -2.98 -4.11
CA GLU A 86 -9.01 -1.89 -5.08
C GLU A 86 -10.49 -1.54 -5.28
N GLU A 87 -11.37 -2.55 -5.40
CA GLU A 87 -12.81 -2.34 -5.49
C GLU A 87 -13.40 -1.68 -4.24
N GLN A 88 -12.94 -2.07 -3.04
CA GLN A 88 -13.31 -1.42 -1.78
C GLN A 88 -12.89 0.06 -1.77
N LEU A 89 -11.65 0.35 -2.15
CA LEU A 89 -11.10 1.70 -2.18
C LEU A 89 -11.83 2.59 -3.19
N GLU A 90 -12.22 2.05 -4.35
CA GLU A 90 -13.00 2.78 -5.34
C GLU A 90 -14.42 3.09 -4.85
N LYS A 91 -15.06 2.17 -4.13
CA LYS A 91 -16.38 2.40 -3.50
C LYS A 91 -16.31 3.50 -2.46
N GLU A 92 -15.32 3.48 -1.56
CA GLU A 92 -15.12 4.53 -0.56
C GLU A 92 -14.88 5.90 -1.21
N ARG A 93 -14.13 5.95 -2.31
CA ARG A 93 -13.93 7.17 -3.08
C ARG A 93 -15.24 7.67 -3.71
N LYS A 94 -16.07 6.80 -4.28
CA LYS A 94 -17.37 7.19 -4.86
C LYS A 94 -18.34 7.71 -3.78
N ASP A 95 -18.41 7.04 -2.63
CA ASP A 95 -19.28 7.43 -1.53
C ASP A 95 -18.86 8.77 -0.91
N SER A 96 -17.56 9.02 -0.76
CA SER A 96 -17.06 10.30 -0.26
C SER A 96 -17.38 11.46 -1.22
N ILE A 97 -17.25 11.26 -2.54
CA ILE A 97 -17.63 12.26 -3.55
C ILE A 97 -19.14 12.55 -3.50
N GLN A 98 -19.98 11.52 -3.39
CA GLN A 98 -21.43 11.70 -3.27
C GLN A 98 -21.81 12.47 -2.00
N LYS A 99 -21.23 12.14 -0.85
CA LYS A 99 -21.48 12.85 0.41
C LYS A 99 -21.07 14.33 0.33
N VAL A 100 -19.95 14.64 -0.32
CA VAL A 100 -19.48 16.02 -0.51
C VAL A 100 -20.41 16.80 -1.46
N ALA A 101 -20.88 16.16 -2.55
CA ALA A 101 -21.84 16.77 -3.47
C ALA A 101 -23.19 17.07 -2.78
N LEU A 102 -23.67 16.14 -1.96
CA LEU A 102 -24.90 16.28 -1.19
C LEU A 102 -24.78 17.39 -0.14
N ALA A 103 -23.65 17.46 0.58
CA ALA A 103 -23.38 18.53 1.55
C ALA A 103 -23.31 19.92 0.91
N LYS A 104 -22.81 20.04 -0.32
CA LYS A 104 -22.83 21.31 -1.08
C LYS A 104 -24.26 21.72 -1.45
N GLN A 105 -25.09 20.79 -1.92
CA GLN A 105 -26.50 21.06 -2.22
C GLN A 105 -27.30 21.50 -0.98
N TYR A 106 -27.07 20.86 0.17
CA TYR A 106 -27.73 21.27 1.43
C TYR A 106 -27.33 22.69 1.86
N LYS A 107 -26.06 23.07 1.72
CA LYS A 107 -25.60 24.44 2.03
C LYS A 107 -26.21 25.48 1.09
N GLU A 108 -26.35 25.17 -0.19
CA GLU A 108 -27.01 26.04 -1.16
C GLU A 108 -28.52 26.21 -0.90
N GLN A 109 -29.20 25.17 -0.40
CA GLN A 109 -30.61 25.25 0.02
C GLN A 109 -30.78 26.06 1.32
N GLN A 110 -29.89 25.91 2.30
CA GLN A 110 -29.92 26.70 3.53
C GLN A 110 -29.68 28.19 3.26
N ALA A 111 -28.73 28.52 2.37
CA ALA A 111 -28.48 29.91 1.94
C ALA A 111 -29.69 30.57 1.25
N ARG A 112 -30.60 29.79 0.65
CA ARG A 112 -31.86 30.27 0.06
C ARG A 112 -33.00 30.42 1.08
N THR A 113 -32.87 29.84 2.27
CA THR A 113 -33.94 29.81 3.29
C THR A 113 -33.75 30.89 4.37
N GLU A 114 -32.54 31.44 4.54
CA GLU A 114 -32.26 32.51 5.51
C GLU A 114 -32.81 33.90 5.15
N THR A 115 -33.40 34.08 3.96
CA THR A 115 -33.98 35.37 3.52
C THR A 115 -35.42 35.62 3.98
N ASN A 116 -36.07 34.68 4.68
CA ASN A 116 -37.43 34.87 5.20
C ASN A 116 -37.52 34.40 6.66
N LYS A 117 -37.23 35.31 7.60
CA LYS A 117 -37.65 35.16 9.01
C LYS A 117 -38.90 36.00 9.27
N PRO A 118 -39.93 35.42 9.90
CA PRO A 118 -40.74 36.15 10.85
C PRO A 118 -40.63 35.57 12.27
N MET A 119 -40.35 36.51 13.17
CA MET A 119 -40.81 36.72 14.56
C MET A 119 -41.26 35.55 15.47
N ALA A 120 -40.76 35.63 16.69
CA ALA A 120 -41.01 34.80 17.87
C ALA A 120 -42.46 34.83 18.39
N ILE A 121 -42.81 33.87 19.26
CA ILE A 121 -43.63 34.00 20.49
C ILE A 121 -43.43 32.73 21.37
N PRO A 122 -43.56 32.82 22.72
CA PRO A 122 -42.93 31.93 23.69
C PRO A 122 -43.92 30.96 24.35
N GLN A 123 -43.45 29.81 24.89
CA GLN A 123 -44.20 29.06 25.91
C GLN A 123 -43.31 28.37 26.95
N THR A 124 -43.84 28.42 28.18
CA THR A 124 -43.35 28.11 29.52
C THR A 124 -43.24 26.61 29.86
N GLN A 125 -42.36 26.32 30.81
CA GLN A 125 -42.05 25.01 31.46
C GLN A 125 -43.27 24.39 32.20
N PRO A 126 -43.20 23.11 32.65
CA PRO A 126 -42.51 22.80 33.90
C PRO A 126 -41.53 21.61 33.83
N GLU A 127 -40.48 21.77 34.62
CA GLU A 127 -39.43 20.81 34.94
C GLU A 127 -40.01 19.62 35.74
N ILE A 128 -40.03 18.43 35.15
CA ILE A 128 -40.31 17.19 35.87
C ILE A 128 -38.96 16.62 36.30
N ILE A 129 -38.64 16.74 37.58
CA ILE A 129 -37.52 16.03 38.20
C ILE A 129 -37.86 14.54 38.21
N ILE A 130 -37.48 13.84 37.15
CA ILE A 130 -37.55 12.38 37.10
C ILE A 130 -36.38 11.87 37.94
N LYS A 131 -36.66 11.45 39.18
CA LYS A 131 -35.73 10.57 39.91
C LYS A 131 -35.62 9.27 39.13
N MET A 132 -34.61 9.17 38.26
CA MET A 132 -34.29 7.91 37.58
C MET A 132 -33.82 6.91 38.63
N LYS A 133 -34.74 6.08 39.12
CA LYS A 133 -34.39 4.82 39.79
C LYS A 133 -33.79 3.95 38.70
N THR A 134 -32.47 3.83 38.66
CA THR A 134 -31.73 2.94 37.76
C THR A 134 -32.22 1.51 37.98
N GLN A 135 -33.22 1.10 37.20
CA GLN A 135 -33.62 -0.30 37.09
C GLN A 135 -32.57 -0.96 36.20
N LEU A 136 -31.63 -1.65 36.82
CA LEU A 136 -30.66 -2.48 36.12
C LEU A 136 -31.38 -3.66 35.44
N PRO A 137 -30.94 -4.10 34.25
CA PRO A 137 -31.72 -4.98 33.37
C PRO A 137 -32.00 -6.40 33.89
N PHE A 138 -31.59 -6.78 35.11
CA PHE A 138 -31.71 -8.17 35.60
C PHE A 138 -32.03 -8.33 37.10
N GLY A 139 -32.52 -7.30 37.78
CA GLY A 139 -32.85 -7.41 39.22
C GLY A 139 -31.63 -7.65 40.13
N ILE A 140 -30.42 -7.40 39.63
CA ILE A 140 -29.16 -7.59 40.34
C ILE A 140 -28.89 -6.36 41.21
N ALA A 141 -28.36 -6.57 42.42
CA ALA A 141 -27.96 -5.49 43.32
C ALA A 141 -26.95 -4.54 42.64
N PRO A 142 -27.12 -3.20 42.73
CA PRO A 142 -26.27 -2.24 42.03
C PRO A 142 -24.77 -2.41 42.29
N ALA A 143 -24.38 -2.74 43.52
CA ALA A 143 -22.99 -2.96 43.88
C ALA A 143 -22.36 -4.13 43.07
N PHE A 144 -23.10 -5.22 42.90
CA PHE A 144 -22.61 -6.40 42.18
C PHE A 144 -22.45 -6.14 40.68
N PHE A 145 -23.40 -5.41 40.07
CA PHE A 145 -23.30 -5.02 38.66
C PHE A 145 -22.05 -4.17 38.41
N TRP A 146 -21.81 -3.15 39.23
CA TRP A 146 -20.65 -2.28 39.06
C TRP A 146 -19.32 -3.01 39.28
N THR A 147 -19.25 -3.98 40.20
CA THR A 147 -18.05 -4.80 40.38
C THR A 147 -17.76 -5.68 39.17
N VAL A 148 -18.77 -6.36 38.62
CA VAL A 148 -18.59 -7.21 37.44
C VAL A 148 -18.24 -6.36 36.21
N PHE A 149 -18.91 -5.21 36.05
CA PHE A 149 -18.67 -4.28 34.95
C PHE A 149 -17.26 -3.68 35.01
N ALA A 150 -16.81 -3.22 36.18
CA ALA A 150 -15.45 -2.72 36.38
C ALA A 150 -14.41 -3.81 36.12
N GLY A 151 -14.63 -5.04 36.60
CA GLY A 151 -13.74 -6.17 36.33
C GLY A 151 -13.59 -6.49 34.83
N LEU A 152 -14.69 -6.45 34.09
CA LEU A 152 -14.69 -6.64 32.63
C LEU A 152 -13.91 -5.53 31.90
N ILE A 153 -14.09 -4.27 32.29
CA ILE A 153 -13.35 -3.14 31.70
C ILE A 153 -11.85 -3.25 32.02
N SER A 154 -11.49 -3.55 33.27
CA SER A 154 -10.08 -3.71 33.66
C SER A 154 -9.41 -4.87 32.91
N ALA A 155 -10.10 -6.00 32.76
CA ALA A 155 -9.59 -7.14 31.98
C ALA A 155 -9.42 -6.78 30.50
N ALA A 156 -10.40 -6.10 29.89
CA ALA A 156 -10.32 -5.65 28.51
C ALA A 156 -9.20 -4.63 28.28
N PHE A 157 -8.95 -3.74 29.25
CA PHE A 157 -7.87 -2.74 29.18
C PHE A 157 -6.48 -3.41 29.24
N ILE A 158 -6.27 -4.36 30.15
CA ILE A 158 -5.00 -5.09 30.27
C ILE A 158 -4.73 -5.92 29.00
N LEU A 159 -5.75 -6.62 28.49
CA LEU A 159 -5.64 -7.35 27.22
C LEU A 159 -5.33 -6.42 26.04
N GLY A 160 -6.01 -5.27 25.96
CA GLY A 160 -5.76 -4.25 24.94
C GLY A 160 -4.34 -3.68 24.97
N GLN A 161 -3.81 -3.38 26.15
CA GLN A 161 -2.42 -2.91 26.32
C GLN A 161 -1.40 -3.96 25.90
N SER A 162 -1.60 -5.24 26.27
CA SER A 162 -0.69 -6.33 25.91
C SER A 162 -0.62 -6.60 24.40
N ILE A 163 -1.75 -6.46 23.70
CA ILE A 163 -1.84 -6.69 22.25
C ILE A 163 -1.36 -5.45 21.47
N GLY A 164 -1.60 -4.25 21.99
CA GLY A 164 -1.25 -2.98 21.34
C GLY A 164 0.24 -2.63 21.40
N SER A 165 0.91 -2.87 22.53
CA SER A 165 2.31 -2.47 22.71
C SER A 165 3.27 -3.22 21.80
N SER A 166 3.11 -4.54 21.68
CA SER A 166 3.97 -5.39 20.84
C SER A 166 3.85 -5.09 19.34
N LYS A 167 2.68 -4.64 18.87
CA LYS A 167 2.46 -4.34 17.44
C LYS A 167 3.02 -2.98 17.07
N PHE A 168 2.86 -1.98 17.93
CA PHE A 168 3.33 -0.62 17.69
C PHE A 168 4.86 -0.52 17.65
N ASP A 169 5.56 -1.23 18.53
CA ASP A 169 7.03 -1.24 18.53
C ASP A 169 7.60 -1.97 17.30
N ARG A 170 6.91 -3.01 16.82
CA ARG A 170 7.27 -3.71 15.59
C ARG A 170 7.04 -2.84 14.35
N GLU A 171 5.89 -2.18 14.23
CA GLU A 171 5.59 -1.28 13.12
C GLU A 171 6.59 -0.12 13.02
N LYS A 172 6.99 0.45 14.16
CA LYS A 172 8.04 1.47 14.18
C LYS A 172 9.37 0.92 13.71
N SER A 173 9.79 -0.24 14.20
CA SER A 173 11.04 -0.88 13.80
C SER A 173 11.07 -1.15 12.29
N ASP A 174 10.00 -1.74 11.76
CA ASP A 174 9.87 -2.07 10.34
C ASP A 174 9.87 -0.79 9.47
N TYR A 175 9.23 0.30 9.94
CA TYR A 175 9.26 1.60 9.26
C TYR A 175 10.69 2.20 9.20
N TYR A 176 11.48 2.08 10.27
CA TYR A 176 12.85 2.59 10.28
C TYR A 176 13.79 1.77 9.39
N GLU A 177 13.61 0.45 9.32
CA GLU A 177 14.37 -0.40 8.38
C GLU A 177 13.98 -0.10 6.93
N ASP A 178 12.69 0.05 6.62
CA ASP A 178 12.23 0.46 5.28
C ASP A 178 12.84 1.82 4.87
N LEU A 179 12.90 2.80 5.78
CA LEU A 179 13.55 4.09 5.52
C LEU A 179 15.04 3.97 5.24
N LYS A 180 15.73 3.06 5.95
CA LYS A 180 17.17 2.82 5.77
C LYS A 180 17.46 2.18 4.42
N VAL A 181 16.68 1.18 4.04
CA VAL A 181 16.75 0.53 2.72
C VAL A 181 16.48 1.55 1.62
N LEU A 182 15.42 2.34 1.75
CA LEU A 182 15.05 3.36 0.75
C LEU A 182 16.16 4.41 0.55
N ARG A 183 16.81 4.82 1.65
CA ARG A 183 17.95 5.75 1.61
C ARG A 183 19.15 5.14 0.90
N GLN A 184 19.44 3.87 1.15
CA GLN A 184 20.53 3.14 0.50
C GLN A 184 20.27 2.94 -0.99
N ASP A 185 19.04 2.60 -1.37
CA ASP A 185 18.63 2.48 -2.77
C ASP A 185 18.75 3.82 -3.51
N THR A 186 18.41 4.93 -2.87
CA THR A 186 18.55 6.27 -3.44
C THR A 186 20.02 6.60 -3.72
N VAL A 187 20.93 6.25 -2.80
CA VAL A 187 22.38 6.43 -2.99
C VAL A 187 22.92 5.56 -4.11
N ASN A 188 22.49 4.29 -4.18
CA ASN A 188 22.90 3.37 -5.24
C ASN A 188 22.38 3.81 -6.62
N LEU A 189 21.15 4.30 -6.68
CA LEU A 189 20.55 4.83 -7.90
C LEU A 189 21.31 6.07 -8.38
N ASN A 190 21.62 7.01 -7.49
CA ASN A 190 22.44 8.19 -7.83
C ASN A 190 23.83 7.81 -8.34
N ARG A 191 24.51 6.82 -7.72
CA ARG A 191 25.78 6.31 -8.26
C ARG A 191 25.61 5.75 -9.67
N THR A 192 24.53 5.00 -9.91
CA THR A 192 24.25 4.41 -11.22
C THR A 192 23.98 5.49 -12.27
N ILE A 193 23.26 6.55 -11.90
CA ILE A 193 23.02 7.72 -12.77
C ILE A 193 24.35 8.39 -13.12
N LEU A 194 25.18 8.71 -12.12
CA LEU A 194 26.49 9.33 -12.34
C LEU A 194 27.41 8.49 -13.24
N LEU A 195 27.41 7.16 -13.08
CA LEU A 195 28.15 6.25 -13.95
C LEU A 195 27.60 6.22 -15.38
N LYS A 196 26.27 6.26 -15.55
CA LYS A 196 25.68 6.34 -16.88
C LYS A 196 25.99 7.66 -17.56
N ASP A 197 25.92 8.78 -16.84
CA ASP A 197 26.24 10.10 -17.37
C ASP A 197 27.71 10.19 -17.81
N SER A 198 28.63 9.62 -17.04
CA SER A 198 30.05 9.59 -17.44
C SER A 198 30.28 8.74 -18.70
N ILE A 199 29.59 7.60 -18.83
CA ILE A 199 29.62 6.78 -20.04
C ILE A 199 29.03 7.53 -21.25
N VAL A 200 27.93 8.27 -21.05
CA VAL A 200 27.32 9.08 -22.10
C VAL A 200 28.28 10.17 -22.56
N LEU A 201 28.87 10.93 -21.64
CA LEU A 201 29.88 11.95 -21.96
C LEU A 201 31.09 11.37 -22.72
N GLN A 202 31.55 10.19 -22.31
CA GLN A 202 32.62 9.48 -23.01
C GLN A 202 32.19 9.11 -24.44
N LYS A 203 30.98 8.57 -24.63
CA LYS A 203 30.45 8.26 -25.96
C LYS A 203 30.30 9.50 -26.83
N ASP A 204 29.84 10.61 -26.28
CA ASP A 204 29.71 11.88 -27.00
C ASP A 204 31.08 12.39 -27.47
N SER A 205 32.11 12.29 -26.62
CA SER A 205 33.48 12.64 -27.04
C SER A 205 33.99 11.78 -28.20
N ILE A 206 33.69 10.48 -28.17
CA ILE A 206 34.07 9.54 -29.22
C ILE A 206 33.32 9.87 -30.52
N ILE A 207 32.03 10.15 -30.44
CA ILE A 207 31.21 10.54 -31.58
C ILE A 207 31.77 11.83 -32.21
N LYS A 208 32.06 12.84 -31.39
CA LYS A 208 32.64 14.10 -31.86
C LYS A 208 33.98 13.89 -32.56
N ASN A 209 34.89 13.11 -31.96
CA ASN A 209 36.19 12.80 -32.59
C ASN A 209 36.03 12.08 -33.94
N LYS A 210 35.08 11.14 -34.03
CA LYS A 210 34.78 10.45 -35.30
C LYS A 210 34.19 11.41 -36.33
N GLN A 211 33.31 12.32 -35.92
CA GLN A 211 32.71 13.32 -36.79
C GLN A 211 33.77 14.29 -37.33
N ASP A 212 34.67 14.77 -36.48
CA ASP A 212 35.78 15.63 -36.90
C ASP A 212 36.72 14.90 -37.88
N SER A 213 36.98 13.61 -37.64
CA SER A 213 37.77 12.77 -38.56
C SER A 213 37.10 12.61 -39.93
N LEU A 214 35.78 12.41 -39.96
CA LEU A 214 35.02 12.32 -41.20
C LEU A 214 35.06 13.64 -41.99
N ILE A 215 34.88 14.78 -41.30
CA ILE A 215 34.99 16.11 -41.92
C ILE A 215 36.39 16.32 -42.51
N GLN A 216 37.44 15.87 -41.82
CA GLN A 216 38.81 15.98 -42.33
C GLN A 216 39.03 15.10 -43.57
N MET A 217 38.53 13.86 -43.56
CA MET A 217 38.58 12.97 -44.72
C MET A 217 37.84 13.57 -45.92
N ASP A 218 36.65 14.15 -45.71
CA ASP A 218 35.85 14.78 -46.76
C ASP A 218 36.58 15.98 -47.41
N LYS A 219 37.25 16.80 -46.60
CA LYS A 219 38.11 17.89 -47.09
C LYS A 219 39.28 17.36 -47.93
N ILE A 220 39.92 16.27 -47.50
CA ILE A 220 41.03 15.65 -48.25
C ILE A 220 40.53 15.11 -49.60
N LEU A 221 39.42 14.38 -49.60
CA LEU A 221 38.78 13.86 -50.81
C LEU A 221 38.42 14.97 -51.81
N THR A 222 37.82 16.06 -51.30
CA THR A 222 37.49 17.23 -52.12
C THR A 222 38.75 17.91 -52.69
N GLY A 223 39.82 18.01 -51.89
CA GLY A 223 41.11 18.53 -52.38
C GLY A 223 41.73 17.66 -53.48
N PHE A 224 41.68 16.33 -53.33
CA PHE A 224 42.14 15.39 -54.35
C PHE A 224 41.32 15.47 -55.63
N SER A 225 39.99 15.58 -55.54
CA SER A 225 39.14 15.68 -56.73
C SER A 225 39.43 16.95 -57.54
N LEU A 226 39.66 18.08 -56.87
CA LEU A 226 40.06 19.34 -57.51
C LEU A 226 41.44 19.24 -58.19
N LEU A 227 42.40 18.56 -57.55
CA LEU A 227 43.72 18.32 -58.14
C LEU A 227 43.64 17.47 -59.41
N LEU A 228 42.86 16.38 -59.37
CA LEU A 228 42.63 15.51 -60.53
C LEU A 228 41.92 16.25 -61.67
N SER A 229 40.90 17.05 -61.35
CA SER A 229 40.20 17.91 -62.30
C SER A 229 41.15 18.89 -63.00
N ASN A 230 42.06 19.52 -62.27
CA ASN A 230 43.04 20.46 -62.83
C ASN A 230 44.14 19.80 -63.68
N GLN A 231 44.38 18.50 -63.52
CA GLN A 231 45.32 17.76 -64.38
C GLN A 231 44.69 17.29 -65.69
N GLN A 232 43.37 17.13 -65.75
CA GLN A 232 42.67 16.77 -66.99
C GLN A 232 42.42 17.95 -67.93
N THR A 233 42.56 19.19 -67.43
CA THR A 233 42.35 20.44 -68.19
C THR A 233 43.64 21.06 -68.75
N LYS A 234 44.78 20.38 -68.61
CA LYS A 234 46.06 20.71 -69.27
C LYS A 234 46.36 19.72 -70.38
#